data_AF-A0ABD0N2N3-F1
#
_entry.id   AF-A0ABD0N2N3-F1
#
_cell.length_a   1.000
_cell.length_b   1.000
_cell.length_c   1.000
_cell.angle_alpha   90.00
_cell.angle_beta   90.00
_cell.angle_gamma   90.00
#
_symmetry.space_group_name_H-M   'P 1'
#
loop_
_entity.id
_entity.type
_entity.pdbx_description
1 polymer ?
#
loop_
_entity_poly.entity_id
_entity_poly.type
_entity_poly.pdbx_seq_one_letter_code
_entity_poly.pdbx_strand_id
1 'polypeptide(L)' 'HIQQMDKVNDELLMLISGNKVPQPQRNFKVVRQAAVPLTFDSSPAEVTTWLNAKGFSKP' A
#
# COMPACT_ATOMS: atom_id res chain seq x y z
N HIS A 1 -15.06 34.12 -5.08
CA HIS A 1 -14.74 32.89 -4.31
C HIS A 1 -14.62 31.66 -5.22
N ILE A 2 -15.51 31.43 -6.20
CA ILE A 2 -15.45 30.28 -7.11
C ILE A 2 -14.17 30.26 -7.98
N GLN A 3 -13.71 31.41 -8.46
CA GLN A 3 -12.49 31.51 -9.29
C GLN A 3 -11.18 31.09 -8.58
N GLN A 4 -11.14 31.16 -7.25
CA GLN A 4 -9.98 30.67 -6.49
C GLN A 4 -10.01 29.14 -6.39
N MET A 5 -11.19 28.55 -6.24
CA MET A 5 -11.37 27.09 -6.24
C MET A 5 -11.05 26.51 -7.61
N ASP A 6 -11.43 27.19 -8.69
CA ASP A 6 -11.08 26.77 -10.06
C ASP A 6 -9.56 26.77 -10.27
N LYS A 7 -8.86 27.82 -9.85
CA LYS A 7 -7.39 27.89 -9.91
C LYS A 7 -6.71 26.78 -9.11
N VAL A 8 -7.17 26.54 -7.89
CA VAL A 8 -6.62 25.48 -7.02
C VAL A 8 -6.86 24.10 -7.65
N ASN A 9 -8.02 23.89 -8.25
CA ASN A 9 -8.32 22.65 -8.96
C ASN A 9 -7.40 22.43 -10.16
N ASP A 10 -7.15 23.47 -10.96
CA ASP A 10 -6.23 23.42 -12.09
C ASP A 10 -4.79 23.11 -11.65
N GLU A 11 -4.33 23.72 -10.55
CA GLU A 11 -3.01 23.48 -9.95
C GLU A 11 -2.89 22.03 -9.42
N LEU A 12 -3.95 21.50 -8.78
CA LEU A 12 -4.01 20.11 -8.32
C LEU A 12 -3.99 19.12 -9.49
N LEU A 13 -4.80 19.38 -10.53
CA LEU A 13 -4.82 18.60 -11.77
C LEU A 13 -3.44 18.58 -12.41
N MET A 14 -2.74 19.71 -12.45
CA MET A 14 -1.38 19.82 -12.98
C MET A 14 -0.35 19.04 -12.16
N LEU A 15 -0.45 19.05 -10.82
CA LEU A 15 0.43 18.26 -9.94
C LEU A 15 0.20 16.75 -10.10
N ILE A 16 -1.05 16.30 -10.14
CA ILE A 16 -1.39 14.88 -10.25
C ILE A 16 -1.09 14.34 -11.66
N SER A 17 -1.35 15.14 -12.69
CA SER A 17 -1.07 14.77 -14.09
C SER A 17 0.40 14.95 -14.49
N GLY A 18 1.10 15.92 -13.89
CA GLY A 18 2.54 16.14 -14.05
C GLY A 18 3.38 15.08 -13.33
N ASN A 19 2.85 14.48 -12.26
CA ASN A 19 3.43 13.31 -11.61
C ASN A 19 3.29 12.00 -12.41
N LYS A 20 3.00 12.07 -13.72
CA LYS A 20 3.45 11.05 -14.69
C LYS A 20 4.96 11.04 -14.86
N VAL A 21 5.72 11.18 -13.75
CA VAL A 21 6.98 10.45 -13.68
C VAL A 21 6.56 9.01 -13.97
N PRO A 22 7.04 8.36 -15.04
CA PRO A 22 6.86 6.93 -15.17
C PRO A 22 7.46 6.37 -13.90
N GLN A 23 6.60 6.08 -12.93
CA GLN A 23 7.00 5.56 -11.63
C GLN A 23 7.86 4.36 -12.01
N PRO A 24 9.18 4.39 -11.71
CA PRO A 24 10.15 3.52 -12.36
C PRO A 24 9.55 2.14 -12.31
N GLN A 25 9.30 1.53 -13.47
CA GLN A 25 8.46 0.33 -13.60
C GLN A 25 8.85 -0.62 -12.48
N ARG A 26 8.04 -0.64 -11.41
CA ARG A 26 8.35 -1.49 -10.27
C ARG A 26 7.96 -2.87 -10.76
N ASN A 27 8.92 -3.59 -11.32
CA ASN A 27 8.80 -5.01 -11.63
C ASN A 27 8.44 -5.84 -10.38
N PHE A 28 8.47 -5.21 -9.22
CA PHE A 28 8.02 -5.75 -7.95
C PHE A 28 6.51 -5.52 -7.73
N LYS A 29 5.72 -6.47 -8.23
CA LYS A 29 4.30 -6.58 -7.90
C LYS A 29 4.15 -7.43 -6.64
N VAL A 30 4.04 -6.79 -5.47
CA VAL A 30 3.71 -7.50 -4.23
C VAL A 30 2.22 -7.69 -4.16
N VAL A 31 1.78 -8.93 -4.26
CA VAL A 31 0.43 -9.33 -3.85
C VAL A 31 0.41 -9.29 -2.32
N ARG A 32 -0.11 -8.20 -1.76
CA ARG A 32 -0.29 -8.07 -0.30
C ARG A 32 -1.54 -8.84 0.10
N GLN A 33 -1.38 -10.11 0.48
CA GLN A 33 -2.41 -10.81 1.23
C GLN A 33 -2.56 -10.11 2.59
N ALA A 34 -3.78 -9.66 2.90
CA ALA A 34 -4.13 -9.03 4.17
C ALA A 34 -3.96 -10.05 5.30
N ALA A 35 -2.75 -10.11 5.85
CA ALA A 35 -2.44 -10.92 7.03
C ALA A 35 -2.47 -10.01 8.25
N VAL A 36 -2.94 -10.57 9.37
CA VAL A 36 -2.90 -9.91 10.68
C VAL A 36 -1.46 -9.45 10.97
N PRO A 37 -1.21 -8.21 11.41
CA PRO A 37 0.13 -7.75 11.74
C PRO A 37 0.70 -8.57 12.89
N LEU A 38 1.89 -9.12 12.72
CA LEU A 38 2.63 -9.77 13.80
C LEU A 38 3.50 -8.70 14.49
N THR A 39 3.37 -8.57 15.80
CA THR A 39 4.16 -7.65 16.64
C THR A 39 5.05 -8.43 17.62
N PHE A 40 6.00 -7.75 18.28
CA PHE A 40 6.90 -8.37 19.26
C PHE A 40 6.16 -8.97 20.47
N ASP A 41 4.98 -8.46 20.79
CA ASP A 41 4.14 -8.93 21.90
C ASP A 41 3.17 -10.05 21.49
N SER A 42 3.23 -10.54 20.25
CA SER A 42 2.32 -11.59 19.76
C SER A 42 2.53 -12.90 20.50
N SER A 43 1.43 -13.57 20.84
CA SER A 43 1.46 -14.90 21.44
C SER A 43 1.91 -15.98 20.43
N PRO A 44 2.44 -17.12 20.90
CA PRO A 44 2.83 -18.23 20.01
C PRO A 44 1.69 -18.75 19.11
N ALA A 45 0.45 -18.64 19.57
CA ALA A 45 -0.74 -19.02 18.79
C ALA A 45 -0.98 -18.05 17.61
N GLU A 46 -0.76 -16.75 17.82
CA GLU A 46 -0.88 -15.73 16.77
C GLU A 46 0.22 -15.88 15.72
N VAL A 47 1.45 -16.20 16.13
CA VAL A 47 2.56 -16.53 15.23
C VAL A 47 2.20 -17.73 14.35
N THR A 48 1.67 -18.79 14.95
CA THR A 48 1.28 -20.00 14.20
C THR A 48 0.16 -19.70 13.20
N THR A 49 -0.85 -18.93 13.61
CA THR A 49 -1.95 -18.50 12.74
C THR A 49 -1.45 -17.64 11.58
N TRP A 50 -0.51 -16.74 11.84
CA TRP A 50 0.12 -15.90 10.82
C TRP A 50 0.94 -16.71 9.82
N LEU A 51 1.72 -17.70 10.28
CA LEU A 51 2.50 -18.59 9.42
C LEU A 51 1.60 -19.39 8.47
N ASN A 52 0.52 -19.96 9.02
CA ASN A 52 -0.49 -20.68 8.22
C ASN A 52 -1.18 -19.76 7.21
N ALA A 53 -1.57 -18.55 7.61
CA ALA A 53 -2.20 -17.56 6.72
C ALA A 53 -1.27 -17.10 5.58
N LYS A 54 0.05 -17.13 5.81
CA LYS A 54 1.07 -16.85 4.78
C LYS A 54 1.40 -18.06 3.90
N GLY A 55 0.80 -19.22 4.15
CA GLY A 55 1.04 -20.44 3.38
C GLY A 55 2.37 -21.12 3.69
N PHE A 56 3.03 -20.76 4.80
CA PHE A 56 4.19 -21.51 5.26
C PHE A 56 3.73 -22.89 5.74
N SER A 57 3.99 -23.90 4.92
CA SER A 57 3.70 -25.30 5.26
C SER A 57 4.93 -25.93 5.90
N LYS A 58 4.73 -26.84 6.85
CA LYS A 58 5.80 -27.72 7.34
C LYS A 58 6.25 -28.66 6.21
N PRO A 59 7.56 -28.94 6.05
CA PRO A 59 8.05 -29.94 5.11
C PRO A 59 7.52 -31.35 5.45
#